data_AF-X6GSM4-F1
#
_entry.id   AF-X6GSM4-F1
#
_cell.length_a   1.000
_cell.length_b   1.000
_cell.length_c   1.000
_cell.angle_alpha   90.00
_cell.angle_beta   90.00
_cell.angle_gamma   90.00
#
_symmetry.space_group_name_H-M   'P 1'
#
loop_
_entity.id
_entity.type
_entity.pdbx_description
1 polymer ?
#
loop_
_entity_poly.entity_id
_entity_poly.type
_entity_poly.pdbx_seq_one_letter_code
_entity_poly.pdbx_strand_id
1 'polypeptide(L)'
;MSVSADVGIISGKTMPKRGRGAAPGKAAEKPPFLVPVLSATQRRIWRLGLACWSVTFGFFWFWWLQPGHIEHVIPYMLATLTLVWLTFMPMYFLLNVHAMKKPSSLHTIPERSRVAMVVTKAPSEPFSVVARTLEAMLAQDCPHDTWLADEDPSEETIAWCDAHNVMISTRRGREDYHRKVWPRRTRCKEGNLAFFYDHYGYERYHFVAQMDADHVPTPTYLREILVAFADPAVGYVSAPSICDNNAAESWSARGRLFPEGMFHGPLQSGHTGDGTPLCIGSHYAVRTAALKQVGGLGPELAEDHSTSMLFIAAGWRGVHAIDAIAHGDGPQTFADLVTQEFQWSRSLMTIMLEYSPIYLSKLSPRLKFQFLFRQLWYPLFAVFSLVMYVMPMYALLTGKSFANVTYVDFLLYYAPNSISLIMLVMLLKAFDLSRPLTARTISWEGMLFSFFARWPWVLAGTLSSIRDYVTKSFVDFRVTPKGSGPKNLLPARVIVPYVALAIGASLPVLLVDRASDATGFYWFAAFNAFVYGLLVVVIITRHLAENRISLRRNVAKLALQASLAGVALFVPGAAFYDRGLEGIYGLQQGAGSVRIVSVAYPVSGAGRGGSGTRTFHLDPAWDRPIVR
;
A
#
# COMPACT_ATOMS: atom_id res chain seq x y z
N MET A 1 75.68 -76.89 23.66
CA MET A 1 75.63 -76.96 25.13
C MET A 1 74.28 -76.44 25.57
N SER A 2 73.63 -77.20 26.44
CA SER A 2 72.26 -77.10 26.98
C SER A 2 71.89 -75.73 27.57
N VAL A 3 70.65 -75.34 27.91
CA VAL A 3 69.23 -75.74 27.72
C VAL A 3 68.50 -74.59 28.46
N SER A 4 67.36 -74.08 27.97
CA SER A 4 66.15 -73.90 28.79
C SER A 4 64.97 -73.41 27.95
N ALA A 5 63.81 -73.93 28.33
CA ALA A 5 62.53 -73.88 27.67
C ALA A 5 61.86 -72.50 27.70
N ASP A 6 61.03 -72.22 26.69
CA ASP A 6 59.59 -71.99 26.89
C ASP A 6 58.87 -72.04 25.53
N VAL A 7 57.80 -72.84 25.46
CA VAL A 7 56.98 -73.09 24.27
C VAL A 7 55.62 -72.42 24.47
N GLY A 8 55.32 -71.39 23.68
CA GLY A 8 54.00 -70.78 23.59
C GLY A 8 53.16 -71.43 22.48
N ILE A 9 51.98 -71.94 22.84
CA ILE A 9 50.95 -72.41 21.89
C ILE A 9 49.67 -71.58 22.05
N ILE A 10 49.05 -71.33 20.90
CA ILE A 10 47.83 -70.58 20.59
C ILE A 10 46.56 -71.34 20.99
N SER A 11 45.56 -70.62 21.52
CA SER A 11 44.12 -70.64 21.13
C SER A 11 43.17 -70.48 22.33
N GLY A 12 42.13 -69.64 22.21
CA GLY A 12 40.93 -69.74 23.04
C GLY A 12 40.20 -68.43 23.34
N LYS A 13 38.95 -68.32 22.86
CA LYS A 13 37.97 -67.23 23.05
C LYS A 13 37.54 -67.00 24.52
N THR A 14 37.34 -65.75 24.93
CA THR A 14 36.06 -65.11 25.42
C THR A 14 36.30 -63.80 26.22
N MET A 15 35.33 -62.87 26.15
CA MET A 15 35.35 -61.44 26.55
C MET A 15 35.78 -61.09 28.00
N PRO A 16 36.18 -59.82 28.27
CA PRO A 16 35.23 -58.89 28.93
C PRO A 16 35.25 -57.40 28.51
N LYS A 17 34.03 -56.84 28.54
CA LYS A 17 33.58 -55.49 29.00
C LYS A 17 34.02 -54.18 28.30
N ARG A 18 33.03 -53.64 27.56
CA ARG A 18 32.51 -52.24 27.57
C ARG A 18 33.53 -51.09 27.77
N GLY A 19 34.08 -50.61 26.65
CA GLY A 19 34.38 -49.20 26.47
C GLY A 19 33.17 -48.50 25.85
N ARG A 20 32.64 -47.45 26.49
CA ARG A 20 31.59 -46.58 25.94
C ARG A 20 32.12 -45.93 24.66
N GLY A 21 31.69 -46.42 23.50
CA GLY A 21 31.85 -45.70 22.24
C GLY A 21 31.14 -44.36 22.35
N ALA A 22 31.90 -43.28 22.21
CA ALA A 22 31.34 -41.95 22.04
C ALA A 22 30.36 -41.99 20.86
N ALA A 23 29.12 -41.55 21.09
CA ALA A 23 28.14 -41.38 20.04
C ALA A 23 28.73 -40.46 18.95
N PRO A 24 28.50 -40.74 17.66
CA PRO A 24 28.88 -39.81 16.61
C PRO A 24 28.21 -38.47 16.90
N GLY A 25 29.02 -37.41 17.01
CA GLY A 25 28.52 -36.06 17.23
C GLY A 25 27.45 -35.75 16.19
N LYS A 26 26.28 -35.30 16.65
CA LYS A 26 25.23 -34.77 15.78
C LYS A 26 25.90 -33.75 14.84
N ALA A 27 25.91 -34.03 13.54
CA ALA A 27 26.27 -33.05 12.55
C ALA A 27 25.46 -31.78 12.85
N ALA A 28 26.14 -30.66 13.08
CA ALA A 28 25.47 -29.39 13.35
C ALA A 28 24.54 -29.10 12.17
N GLU A 29 23.22 -29.14 12.41
CA GLU A 29 22.23 -28.77 11.40
C GLU A 29 22.53 -27.36 10.90
N LYS A 30 22.65 -27.19 9.57
CA LYS A 30 22.86 -25.86 8.98
C LYS A 30 21.72 -24.94 9.46
N PRO A 31 22.02 -23.73 9.94
CA PRO A 31 21.00 -22.84 10.45
C PRO A 31 19.96 -22.54 9.36
N PRO A 32 18.67 -22.43 9.72
CA PRO A 32 17.62 -22.18 8.74
C PRO A 32 17.88 -20.87 7.99
N PHE A 33 17.70 -20.89 6.67
CA PHE A 33 17.89 -19.72 5.81
C PHE A 33 16.92 -18.58 6.15
N LEU A 34 15.64 -18.93 6.36
CA LEU A 34 14.61 -17.99 6.79
C LEU A 34 14.24 -18.23 8.25
N VAL A 35 14.25 -17.16 9.03
CA VAL A 35 13.81 -17.16 10.43
C VAL A 35 12.52 -16.36 10.58
N PRO A 36 11.64 -16.73 11.53
CA PRO A 36 10.48 -15.92 11.85
C PRO A 36 10.90 -14.52 12.31
N VAL A 37 10.17 -13.48 11.87
CA VAL A 37 10.45 -12.09 12.29
C VAL A 37 10.15 -11.90 13.78
N LEU A 38 9.06 -12.51 14.27
CA LEU A 38 8.65 -12.42 15.67
C LEU A 38 9.44 -13.37 16.58
N SER A 39 9.81 -12.85 17.75
CA SER A 39 10.30 -13.64 18.87
C SER A 39 9.25 -14.66 19.34
N ALA A 40 9.67 -15.66 20.12
CA ALA A 40 8.75 -16.70 20.61
C ALA A 40 7.60 -16.11 21.45
N THR A 41 7.88 -15.11 22.29
CA THR A 41 6.88 -14.42 23.11
C THR A 41 5.93 -13.59 22.25
N GLN A 42 6.46 -12.77 21.34
CA GLN A 42 5.65 -11.96 20.42
C GLN A 42 4.73 -12.84 19.58
N ARG A 43 5.22 -14.00 19.12
CA ARG A 43 4.42 -14.96 18.35
C ARG A 43 3.26 -15.56 19.16
N ARG A 44 3.45 -15.83 20.45
CA ARG A 44 2.35 -16.28 21.33
C ARG A 44 1.30 -15.19 21.49
N ILE A 45 1.71 -13.95 21.75
CA ILE A 45 0.80 -12.80 21.87
C ILE A 45 0.03 -12.59 20.55
N TRP A 46 0.73 -12.61 19.42
CA TRP A 46 0.12 -12.50 18.09
C TRP A 46 -0.93 -13.58 17.84
N ARG A 47 -0.64 -14.84 18.18
CA ARG A 47 -1.59 -15.96 18.03
C ARG A 47 -2.83 -15.82 18.90
N LEU A 48 -2.68 -15.35 20.14
CA LEU A 48 -3.81 -15.07 21.03
C LEU A 48 -4.69 -13.95 20.48
N GLY A 49 -4.08 -12.85 20.03
CA GLY A 49 -4.79 -11.76 19.39
C GLY A 49 -5.53 -12.20 18.11
N LEU A 50 -4.88 -13.00 17.27
CA LEU A 50 -5.49 -13.57 16.07
C LEU A 50 -6.67 -14.48 16.40
N ALA A 51 -6.56 -15.31 17.44
CA ALA A 51 -7.66 -16.15 17.90
C ALA A 51 -8.85 -15.30 18.38
N CYS A 52 -8.60 -14.24 19.16
CA CYS A 52 -9.63 -13.29 19.58
C CYS A 52 -10.32 -12.61 18.39
N TRP A 53 -9.53 -12.13 17.42
CA TRP A 53 -10.07 -11.54 16.19
C TRP A 53 -10.92 -12.54 15.40
N SER A 54 -10.47 -13.79 15.25
CA SER A 54 -11.23 -14.85 14.54
C SER A 54 -12.56 -15.18 15.21
N VAL A 55 -12.60 -15.20 16.55
CA VAL A 55 -13.84 -15.42 17.31
C VAL A 55 -14.83 -14.27 17.08
N THR A 56 -14.37 -13.01 17.20
CA THR A 56 -15.24 -11.84 16.96
C THR A 56 -15.68 -11.74 15.51
N PHE A 57 -14.83 -12.12 14.55
CA PHE A 57 -15.15 -12.20 13.13
C PHE A 57 -16.27 -13.22 12.87
N GLY A 58 -16.12 -14.45 13.40
CA GLY A 58 -17.12 -15.51 13.26
C GLY A 58 -18.46 -15.14 13.91
N PHE A 59 -18.41 -14.51 15.10
CA PHE A 59 -19.60 -14.03 15.79
C PHE A 59 -20.36 -12.96 14.98
N PHE A 60 -19.65 -11.96 14.45
CA PHE A 60 -20.24 -10.93 13.60
C PHE A 60 -20.89 -11.52 12.35
N TRP A 61 -20.19 -12.38 11.62
CA TRP A 61 -20.73 -12.97 10.38
C TRP A 61 -21.87 -13.95 10.63
N PHE A 62 -21.83 -14.70 11.73
CA PHE A 62 -22.94 -15.55 12.15
C PHE A 62 -24.21 -14.74 12.44
N TRP A 63 -24.06 -13.59 13.11
CA TRP A 63 -25.15 -12.65 13.33
C TRP A 63 -25.61 -12.01 12.01
N TRP A 64 -24.71 -11.44 11.22
CA TRP A 64 -25.05 -10.69 10.01
C TRP A 64 -25.87 -11.52 9.00
N LEU A 65 -25.51 -12.80 8.82
CA LEU A 65 -26.12 -13.72 7.85
C LEU A 65 -27.45 -14.33 8.30
N GLN A 66 -28.03 -13.88 9.40
CA GLN A 66 -29.36 -14.34 9.82
C GLN A 66 -30.43 -13.93 8.78
N PRO A 67 -31.31 -14.86 8.37
CA PRO A 67 -32.33 -14.57 7.34
C PRO A 67 -33.27 -13.40 7.70
N GLY A 68 -33.48 -13.15 9.00
CA GLY A 68 -34.33 -12.05 9.48
C GLY A 68 -33.81 -10.65 9.16
N HIS A 69 -32.52 -10.52 8.79
CA HIS A 69 -31.94 -9.25 8.36
C HIS A 69 -32.23 -8.90 6.88
N ILE A 70 -32.72 -9.88 6.11
CA ILE A 70 -32.99 -9.72 4.67
C ILE A 70 -34.40 -9.13 4.48
N GLU A 71 -34.50 -7.81 4.45
CA GLU A 71 -35.73 -7.11 4.08
C GLU A 71 -35.84 -6.92 2.56
N HIS A 72 -34.72 -6.52 1.95
CA HIS A 72 -34.61 -6.30 0.52
C HIS A 72 -33.35 -6.97 -0.01
N VAL A 73 -33.52 -7.89 -0.98
CA VAL A 73 -32.42 -8.71 -1.49
C VAL A 73 -31.28 -7.86 -2.07
N ILE A 74 -31.58 -6.92 -2.97
CA ILE A 74 -30.55 -6.12 -3.65
C ILE A 74 -29.77 -5.22 -2.69
N PRO A 75 -30.42 -4.37 -1.85
CA PRO A 75 -29.71 -3.61 -0.82
C PRO A 75 -28.87 -4.51 0.09
N TYR A 76 -29.46 -5.56 0.67
CA TYR A 76 -28.75 -6.45 1.58
C TYR A 76 -27.52 -7.10 0.93
N MET A 77 -27.60 -7.50 -0.34
CA MET A 77 -26.45 -7.98 -1.10
C MET A 77 -25.35 -6.93 -1.26
N LEU A 78 -25.70 -5.67 -1.58
CA LEU A 78 -24.73 -4.58 -1.70
C LEU A 78 -24.01 -4.30 -0.39
N ALA A 79 -24.75 -4.24 0.73
CA ALA A 79 -24.16 -4.09 2.06
C ALA A 79 -23.27 -5.27 2.43
N THR A 80 -23.75 -6.50 2.17
CA THR A 80 -23.00 -7.73 2.46
C THR A 80 -21.70 -7.79 1.65
N LEU A 81 -21.71 -7.50 0.35
CA LEU A 81 -20.50 -7.48 -0.48
C LEU A 81 -19.49 -6.43 0.00
N THR A 82 -19.96 -5.28 0.44
CA THR A 82 -19.12 -4.23 1.03
C THR A 82 -18.48 -4.71 2.33
N LEU A 83 -19.25 -5.37 3.21
CA LEU A 83 -18.72 -5.97 4.45
C LEU A 83 -17.74 -7.12 4.17
N VAL A 84 -17.99 -7.93 3.13
CA VAL A 84 -17.03 -8.94 2.67
C VAL A 84 -15.71 -8.26 2.31
N TRP A 85 -15.73 -7.20 1.50
CA TRP A 85 -14.51 -6.46 1.16
C TRP A 85 -13.79 -5.89 2.40
N LEU A 86 -14.54 -5.20 3.27
CA LEU A 86 -14.00 -4.55 4.47
C LEU A 86 -13.39 -5.53 5.48
N THR A 87 -13.86 -6.78 5.51
CA THR A 87 -13.37 -7.80 6.44
C THR A 87 -12.37 -8.78 5.79
N PHE A 88 -12.49 -9.02 4.48
CA PHE A 88 -11.55 -9.84 3.71
C PHE A 88 -10.17 -9.19 3.62
N MET A 89 -10.10 -7.87 3.41
CA MET A 89 -8.82 -7.16 3.29
C MET A 89 -7.96 -7.29 4.56
N PRO A 90 -8.48 -6.99 5.77
CA PRO A 90 -7.80 -7.29 7.02
C PRO A 90 -7.48 -8.77 7.20
N MET A 91 -8.39 -9.69 6.88
CA MET A 91 -8.13 -11.12 6.98
C MET A 91 -6.94 -11.54 6.12
N TYR A 92 -6.89 -11.11 4.86
CA TYR A 92 -5.77 -11.33 3.96
C TYR A 92 -4.46 -10.79 4.55
N PHE A 93 -4.47 -9.56 5.07
CA PHE A 93 -3.31 -8.98 5.74
C PHE A 93 -2.85 -9.82 6.93
N LEU A 94 -3.74 -10.14 7.87
CA LEU A 94 -3.41 -10.89 9.09
C LEU A 94 -2.84 -12.29 8.79
N LEU A 95 -3.39 -12.99 7.80
CA LEU A 95 -2.92 -14.32 7.38
C LEU A 95 -1.51 -14.26 6.77
N ASN A 96 -1.21 -13.25 5.95
CA ASN A 96 0.14 -13.07 5.40
C ASN A 96 1.13 -12.65 6.49
N VAL A 97 0.75 -11.72 7.36
CA VAL A 97 1.60 -11.28 8.48
C VAL A 97 1.91 -12.42 9.44
N HIS A 98 0.95 -13.33 9.70
CA HIS A 98 1.23 -14.53 10.50
C HIS A 98 2.37 -15.39 9.94
N ALA A 99 2.54 -15.39 8.61
CA ALA A 99 3.57 -16.15 7.91
C ALA A 99 4.91 -15.39 7.74
N MET A 100 5.08 -14.24 8.39
CA MET A 100 6.24 -13.37 8.21
C MET A 100 7.58 -14.06 8.52
N LYS A 101 8.53 -13.92 7.60
CA LYS A 101 9.90 -14.41 7.73
C LYS A 101 10.89 -13.37 7.22
N LYS A 102 12.10 -13.42 7.74
CA LYS A 102 13.25 -12.65 7.25
C LYS A 102 14.48 -13.54 7.04
N PRO A 103 15.42 -13.14 6.18
CA PRO A 103 16.69 -13.85 6.06
C PRO A 103 17.42 -13.90 7.41
N SER A 104 18.08 -15.03 7.68
CA SER A 104 18.90 -15.19 8.88
C SER A 104 20.24 -14.47 8.69
N SER A 105 20.62 -13.66 9.67
CA SER A 105 21.92 -12.96 9.71
C SER A 105 23.12 -13.89 9.88
N LEU A 106 22.89 -15.19 10.10
CA LEU A 106 23.94 -16.20 10.16
C LEU A 106 24.50 -16.59 8.79
N HIS A 107 23.79 -16.21 7.70
CA HIS A 107 24.25 -16.44 6.35
C HIS A 107 24.91 -15.17 5.80
N THR A 108 25.92 -15.35 4.96
CA THR A 108 26.57 -14.29 4.20
C THR A 108 26.42 -14.58 2.72
N ILE A 109 26.69 -13.57 1.89
CA ILE A 109 26.80 -13.80 0.44
C ILE A 109 27.84 -14.87 0.12
N PRO A 110 27.67 -15.62 -0.98
CA PRO A 110 28.71 -16.51 -1.46
C PRO A 110 30.04 -15.77 -1.63
N GLU A 111 31.13 -16.39 -1.17
CA GLU A 111 32.48 -15.82 -1.31
C GLU A 111 32.79 -15.50 -2.78
N ARG A 112 33.51 -14.39 -3.02
CA ARG A 112 33.88 -13.90 -4.36
C ARG A 112 32.71 -13.47 -5.25
N SER A 113 31.56 -13.15 -4.65
CA SER A 113 30.46 -12.53 -5.40
C SER A 113 30.84 -11.14 -5.87
N ARG A 114 30.75 -10.88 -7.19
CA ARG A 114 30.89 -9.53 -7.75
C ARG A 114 29.55 -8.82 -7.64
N VAL A 115 29.55 -7.68 -6.97
CA VAL A 115 28.36 -6.90 -6.64
C VAL A 115 28.47 -5.51 -7.23
N ALA A 116 27.38 -5.00 -7.81
CA ALA A 116 27.24 -3.60 -8.14
C ALA A 116 26.04 -2.97 -7.44
N MET A 117 26.17 -1.67 -7.13
CA MET A 117 25.04 -0.79 -6.89
C MET A 117 24.89 0.15 -8.07
N VAL A 118 23.68 0.28 -8.62
CA VAL A 118 23.39 1.18 -9.73
C VAL A 118 22.26 2.14 -9.38
N VAL A 119 22.49 3.44 -9.56
CA VAL A 119 21.43 4.46 -9.47
C VAL A 119 21.09 4.95 -10.86
N THR A 120 19.81 5.11 -11.15
CA THR A 120 19.35 5.70 -12.42
C THR A 120 18.98 7.16 -12.23
N LYS A 121 19.39 8.01 -13.19
CA LYS A 121 18.98 9.42 -13.28
C LYS A 121 18.09 9.63 -14.49
N ALA A 122 16.87 10.12 -14.27
CA ALA A 122 16.02 10.62 -15.34
C ALA A 122 16.47 12.04 -15.76
N PRO A 123 16.24 12.47 -17.02
CA PRO A 123 16.68 13.79 -17.49
C PRO A 123 16.15 14.98 -16.68
N SER A 124 14.98 14.82 -16.03
CA SER A 124 14.36 15.86 -15.20
C SER A 124 14.94 15.98 -13.79
N GLU A 125 15.78 15.05 -13.37
CA GLU A 125 16.29 14.97 -11.99
C GLU A 125 17.62 15.75 -11.86
N PRO A 126 17.74 16.64 -10.87
CA PRO A 126 18.97 17.39 -10.67
C PRO A 126 20.10 16.48 -10.17
N PHE A 127 21.32 16.69 -10.68
CA PHE A 127 22.48 15.87 -10.31
C PHE A 127 22.78 15.93 -8.80
N SER A 128 22.53 17.06 -8.14
CA SER A 128 22.74 17.20 -6.69
C SER A 128 21.94 16.20 -5.84
N VAL A 129 20.77 15.75 -6.32
CA VAL A 129 19.98 14.72 -5.64
C VAL A 129 20.65 13.35 -5.81
N VAL A 130 21.10 13.05 -7.03
CA VAL A 130 21.79 11.79 -7.36
C VAL A 130 23.15 11.69 -6.67
N ALA A 131 23.89 12.79 -6.57
CA ALA A 131 25.20 12.85 -5.90
C ALA A 131 25.09 12.42 -4.43
N ARG A 132 24.07 12.88 -3.70
CA ARG A 132 23.82 12.46 -2.31
C ARG A 132 23.56 10.95 -2.19
N THR A 133 22.84 10.39 -3.14
CA THR A 133 22.59 8.94 -3.20
C THR A 133 23.88 8.17 -3.54
N LEU A 134 24.68 8.66 -4.50
CA LEU A 134 25.97 8.08 -4.88
C LEU A 134 26.97 8.09 -3.71
N GLU A 135 27.06 9.17 -2.95
CA GLU A 135 27.89 9.26 -1.73
C GLU A 135 27.51 8.18 -0.70
N ALA A 136 26.21 7.95 -0.49
CA ALA A 136 25.73 6.92 0.43
C ALA A 136 25.91 5.49 -0.11
N MET A 137 25.87 5.30 -1.43
CA MET A 137 26.24 4.04 -2.08
C MET A 137 27.73 3.75 -1.88
N LEU A 138 28.61 4.73 -2.12
CA LEU A 138 30.05 4.58 -1.89
C LEU A 138 30.40 4.24 -0.43
N ALA A 139 29.59 4.70 0.52
CA ALA A 139 29.78 4.47 1.95
C ALA A 139 29.28 3.10 2.47
N GLN A 140 28.79 2.19 1.60
CA GLN A 140 28.32 0.89 2.04
C GLN A 140 29.43 0.00 2.60
N ASP A 141 29.08 -0.79 3.61
CA ASP A 141 30.05 -1.60 4.38
C ASP A 141 30.46 -2.95 3.75
N CYS A 142 30.24 -3.10 2.43
CA CYS A 142 30.58 -4.31 1.68
C CYS A 142 31.26 -3.98 0.34
N PRO A 143 32.19 -4.82 -0.14
CA PRO A 143 32.88 -4.59 -1.41
C PRO A 143 31.90 -4.61 -2.59
N HIS A 144 31.86 -3.52 -3.35
CA HIS A 144 30.98 -3.37 -4.49
C HIS A 144 31.49 -2.29 -5.45
N ASP A 145 30.96 -2.33 -6.66
CA ASP A 145 31.15 -1.31 -7.68
C ASP A 145 29.95 -0.35 -7.71
N THR A 146 30.18 0.96 -7.74
CA THR A 146 29.11 1.97 -7.81
C THR A 146 28.94 2.49 -9.24
N TRP A 147 27.70 2.51 -9.72
CA TRP A 147 27.33 2.92 -11.07
C TRP A 147 26.27 4.01 -11.10
N LEU A 148 26.45 4.96 -12.01
CA LEU A 148 25.43 5.89 -12.47
C LEU A 148 24.92 5.46 -13.85
N ALA A 149 23.64 5.14 -13.95
CA ALA A 149 22.95 4.93 -15.22
C ALA A 149 22.21 6.21 -15.65
N ASP A 150 22.76 6.93 -16.63
CA ASP A 150 22.23 8.22 -17.11
C ASP A 150 22.09 8.19 -18.64
N GLU A 151 21.01 8.78 -19.15
CA GLU A 151 20.78 8.88 -20.60
C GLU A 151 21.88 9.69 -21.26
N ASP A 152 22.18 10.84 -20.66
CA ASP A 152 23.00 11.90 -21.26
C ASP A 152 23.69 12.72 -20.15
N PRO A 153 24.75 12.18 -19.52
CA PRO A 153 25.38 12.80 -18.36
C PRO A 153 26.14 14.08 -18.73
N SER A 154 25.92 15.17 -18.00
CA SER A 154 26.64 16.43 -18.21
C SER A 154 28.15 16.28 -17.97
N GLU A 155 28.97 17.19 -18.50
CA GLU A 155 30.43 17.18 -18.24
C GLU A 155 30.75 17.29 -16.74
N GLU A 156 29.97 18.07 -15.99
CA GLU A 156 30.08 18.17 -14.53
C GLU A 156 29.78 16.82 -13.85
N THR A 157 28.74 16.13 -14.29
CA THR A 157 28.39 14.80 -13.80
C THR A 157 29.50 13.79 -14.06
N ILE A 158 30.09 13.82 -15.27
CA ILE A 158 31.20 12.93 -15.64
C ILE A 158 32.42 13.21 -14.76
N ALA A 159 32.83 14.47 -14.64
CA ALA A 159 33.97 14.88 -13.84
C ALA A 159 33.80 14.50 -12.35
N TRP A 160 32.59 14.66 -11.80
CA TRP A 160 32.30 14.25 -10.42
C TRP A 160 32.41 12.73 -10.25
N CYS A 161 31.82 11.95 -11.17
CA CYS A 161 31.88 10.50 -11.14
C CYS A 161 33.32 9.97 -11.24
N ASP A 162 34.13 10.52 -12.14
CA ASP A 162 35.53 10.17 -12.29
C ASP A 162 36.33 10.45 -11.02
N ALA A 163 36.10 11.61 -10.38
CA ALA A 163 36.78 11.98 -9.13
C ALA A 163 36.44 11.06 -7.94
N HIS A 164 35.27 10.41 -7.96
CA HIS A 164 34.78 9.55 -6.87
C HIS A 164 34.83 8.05 -7.21
N ASN A 165 35.44 7.67 -8.34
CA ASN A 165 35.48 6.29 -8.85
C ASN A 165 34.09 5.67 -9.07
N VAL A 166 33.11 6.49 -9.48
CA VAL A 166 31.78 6.02 -9.88
C VAL A 166 31.79 5.75 -11.38
N MET A 167 31.42 4.53 -11.77
CA MET A 167 31.33 4.16 -13.18
C MET A 167 30.06 4.70 -13.82
N ILE A 168 30.13 5.03 -15.11
CA ILE A 168 29.00 5.58 -15.85
C ILE A 168 28.53 4.59 -16.91
N SER A 169 27.23 4.32 -16.91
CA SER A 169 26.52 3.64 -17.97
C SER A 169 25.65 4.64 -18.70
N THR A 170 26.03 4.98 -19.95
CA THR A 170 25.29 5.94 -20.77
C THR A 170 24.87 5.38 -22.11
N ARG A 171 23.65 5.72 -22.51
CA ARG A 171 23.07 5.41 -23.82
C ARG A 171 23.11 6.60 -24.79
N ARG A 172 23.95 7.62 -24.53
CA ARG A 172 24.17 8.75 -25.44
C ARG A 172 24.50 8.24 -26.85
N GLY A 173 23.71 8.66 -27.83
CA GLY A 173 23.90 8.29 -29.24
C GLY A 173 23.49 6.85 -29.60
N ARG A 174 22.73 6.15 -28.73
CA ARG A 174 22.29 4.76 -28.96
C ARG A 174 20.80 4.70 -29.33
N GLU A 175 20.49 4.96 -30.60
CA GLU A 175 19.09 4.95 -31.10
C GLU A 175 18.35 3.64 -30.81
N ASP A 176 19.08 2.51 -30.79
CA ASP A 176 18.57 1.18 -30.45
C ASP A 176 18.03 1.07 -29.01
N TYR A 177 18.43 1.99 -28.13
CA TYR A 177 17.96 2.11 -26.75
C TYR A 177 17.07 3.35 -26.52
N HIS A 178 16.55 4.01 -27.55
CA HIS A 178 15.59 5.12 -27.42
C HIS A 178 14.20 4.77 -27.97
N ARG A 179 13.67 3.60 -27.60
CA ARG A 179 12.39 3.11 -28.12
C ARG A 179 11.20 3.85 -27.49
N LYS A 180 10.08 3.91 -28.22
CA LYS A 180 8.81 4.49 -27.71
C LYS A 180 8.02 3.52 -26.83
N VAL A 181 8.20 2.22 -27.07
CA VAL A 181 7.51 1.12 -26.38
C VAL A 181 8.55 0.18 -25.78
N TRP A 182 8.14 -0.59 -24.78
CA TRP A 182 8.98 -1.63 -24.18
C TRP A 182 9.42 -2.67 -25.23
N PRO A 183 10.63 -3.25 -25.12
CA PRO A 183 11.69 -2.94 -24.14
C PRO A 183 12.53 -1.71 -24.52
N ARG A 184 13.29 -1.17 -23.54
CA ARG A 184 14.29 -0.09 -23.70
C ARG A 184 13.67 1.27 -24.04
N ARG A 185 12.68 1.67 -23.26
CA ARG A 185 11.95 2.92 -23.53
C ARG A 185 12.82 4.15 -23.23
N THR A 186 12.67 5.20 -24.03
CA THR A 186 13.36 6.48 -23.83
C THR A 186 12.76 7.25 -22.66
N ARG A 187 13.56 8.10 -21.98
CA ARG A 187 13.12 8.97 -20.88
C ARG A 187 12.51 8.21 -19.69
N CYS A 188 12.99 7.01 -19.42
CA CYS A 188 12.56 6.23 -18.27
C CYS A 188 13.67 5.36 -17.68
N LYS A 189 13.50 5.05 -16.39
CA LYS A 189 14.41 4.24 -15.56
C LYS A 189 14.72 2.89 -16.19
N GLU A 190 13.68 2.18 -16.64
CA GLU A 190 13.81 0.87 -17.31
C GLU A 190 14.84 0.91 -18.45
N GLY A 191 14.82 1.92 -19.32
CA GLY A 191 15.73 1.98 -20.45
C GLY A 191 17.19 2.22 -20.06
N ASN A 192 17.43 3.05 -19.03
CA ASN A 192 18.78 3.28 -18.50
C ASN A 192 19.35 2.02 -17.85
N LEU A 193 18.53 1.36 -17.01
CA LEU A 193 18.93 0.13 -16.34
C LEU A 193 19.09 -1.03 -17.34
N ALA A 194 18.22 -1.15 -18.35
CA ALA A 194 18.35 -2.14 -19.41
C ALA A 194 19.68 -1.99 -20.17
N PHE A 195 20.08 -0.76 -20.50
CA PHE A 195 21.39 -0.51 -21.11
C PHE A 195 22.54 -0.95 -20.20
N PHE A 196 22.47 -0.60 -18.91
CA PHE A 196 23.46 -1.03 -17.92
C PHE A 196 23.56 -2.55 -17.84
N TYR A 197 22.44 -3.25 -17.72
CA TYR A 197 22.43 -4.72 -17.62
C TYR A 197 22.97 -5.39 -18.87
N ASP A 198 22.57 -4.93 -20.06
CA ASP A 198 22.97 -5.51 -21.34
C ASP A 198 24.48 -5.39 -21.62
N HIS A 199 25.12 -4.29 -21.18
CA HIS A 199 26.54 -4.01 -21.49
C HIS A 199 27.50 -4.28 -20.34
N TYR A 200 27.02 -4.28 -19.10
CA TYR A 200 27.87 -4.39 -17.91
C TYR A 200 27.30 -5.38 -16.91
N GLY A 201 26.03 -5.23 -16.53
CA GLY A 201 25.39 -5.97 -15.44
C GLY A 201 25.51 -7.49 -15.56
N TYR A 202 25.07 -8.05 -16.70
CA TYR A 202 25.00 -9.50 -16.89
C TYR A 202 26.36 -10.19 -16.98
N GLU A 203 27.36 -9.50 -17.50
CA GLU A 203 28.71 -10.07 -17.68
C GLU A 203 29.56 -9.92 -16.41
N ARG A 204 29.50 -8.73 -15.79
CA ARG A 204 30.45 -8.34 -14.75
C ARG A 204 30.00 -8.70 -13.34
N TYR A 205 28.71 -8.80 -13.09
CA TYR A 205 28.20 -8.93 -11.71
C TYR A 205 27.35 -10.18 -11.53
N HIS A 206 27.40 -10.77 -10.34
CA HIS A 206 26.47 -11.82 -9.92
C HIS A 206 25.20 -11.23 -9.32
N PHE A 207 25.35 -10.12 -8.59
CA PHE A 207 24.26 -9.41 -7.94
C PHE A 207 24.33 -7.92 -8.25
N VAL A 208 23.18 -7.32 -8.50
CA VAL A 208 23.04 -5.88 -8.70
C VAL A 208 21.93 -5.39 -7.79
N ALA A 209 22.23 -4.41 -6.93
CA ALA A 209 21.22 -3.62 -6.23
C ALA A 209 20.98 -2.34 -7.03
N GLN A 210 19.72 -2.06 -7.35
CA GLN A 210 19.35 -0.83 -8.04
C GLN A 210 18.77 0.19 -7.06
N MET A 211 18.81 1.46 -7.44
CA MET A 211 18.36 2.58 -6.63
C MET A 211 17.73 3.68 -7.49
N ASP A 212 16.78 4.39 -6.89
CA ASP A 212 16.25 5.64 -7.42
C ASP A 212 17.16 6.80 -7.04
N ALA A 213 17.20 7.82 -7.91
CA ALA A 213 17.99 9.04 -7.73
C ALA A 213 17.83 9.68 -6.33
N ASP A 214 16.62 9.70 -5.79
CA ASP A 214 16.25 10.40 -4.56
C ASP A 214 16.30 9.53 -3.30
N HIS A 215 16.76 8.28 -3.39
CA HIS A 215 16.74 7.35 -2.27
C HIS A 215 18.14 7.07 -1.73
N VAL A 216 18.38 7.55 -0.51
CA VAL A 216 19.67 7.47 0.17
C VAL A 216 19.72 6.22 1.05
N PRO A 217 20.53 5.19 0.71
CA PRO A 217 20.66 3.99 1.54
C PRO A 217 21.35 4.27 2.87
N THR A 218 20.95 3.56 3.93
CA THR A 218 21.73 3.52 5.18
C THR A 218 23.03 2.75 4.97
N PRO A 219 24.07 2.94 5.81
CA PRO A 219 25.38 2.30 5.61
C PRO A 219 25.39 0.76 5.52
N THR A 220 24.35 0.11 6.07
CA THR A 220 24.21 -1.36 6.09
C THR A 220 23.25 -1.89 5.01
N TYR A 221 22.64 -1.03 4.20
CA TYR A 221 21.60 -1.42 3.23
C TYR A 221 22.04 -2.58 2.35
N LEU A 222 23.23 -2.46 1.73
CA LEU A 222 23.70 -3.41 0.73
C LEU A 222 24.00 -4.77 1.39
N ARG A 223 24.52 -4.78 2.61
CA ARG A 223 24.70 -6.03 3.36
C ARG A 223 23.36 -6.72 3.62
N GLU A 224 22.37 -6.00 4.14
CA GLU A 224 21.07 -6.55 4.50
C GLU A 224 20.31 -7.12 3.29
N ILE A 225 20.36 -6.44 2.14
CA ILE A 225 19.68 -6.91 0.92
C ILE A 225 20.39 -8.13 0.31
N LEU A 226 21.70 -8.23 0.47
CA LEU A 226 22.49 -9.28 -0.16
C LEU A 226 22.44 -10.63 0.56
N VAL A 227 22.22 -10.66 1.88
CA VAL A 227 22.19 -11.90 2.69
C VAL A 227 21.23 -12.95 2.11
N ALA A 228 20.11 -12.52 1.55
CA ALA A 228 19.12 -13.42 0.98
C ALA A 228 19.60 -14.20 -0.25
N PHE A 229 20.65 -13.76 -0.95
CA PHE A 229 21.21 -14.49 -2.09
C PHE A 229 22.08 -15.71 -1.71
N ALA A 230 22.30 -15.94 -0.41
CA ALA A 230 22.89 -17.18 0.09
C ALA A 230 22.09 -18.42 -0.33
N ASP A 231 20.78 -18.28 -0.53
CA ASP A 231 19.95 -19.31 -1.16
C ASP A 231 20.06 -19.20 -2.71
N PRO A 232 20.58 -20.23 -3.40
CA PRO A 232 20.73 -20.21 -4.85
C PRO A 232 19.38 -20.15 -5.59
N ALA A 233 18.25 -20.50 -4.95
CA ALA A 233 16.92 -20.38 -5.54
C ALA A 233 16.34 -18.95 -5.48
N VAL A 234 17.01 -18.02 -4.79
CA VAL A 234 16.59 -16.62 -4.72
C VAL A 234 17.07 -15.88 -5.96
N GLY A 235 16.11 -15.37 -6.74
CA GLY A 235 16.34 -14.60 -7.97
C GLY A 235 16.33 -13.09 -7.74
N TYR A 236 15.58 -12.62 -6.75
CA TYR A 236 15.47 -11.20 -6.41
C TYR A 236 15.20 -11.00 -4.92
N VAL A 237 15.57 -9.82 -4.42
CA VAL A 237 15.36 -9.42 -3.03
C VAL A 237 14.77 -8.02 -3.04
N SER A 238 13.58 -7.87 -2.46
CA SER A 238 12.93 -6.56 -2.29
C SER A 238 13.31 -5.95 -0.95
N ALA A 239 13.26 -4.63 -0.85
CA ALA A 239 13.46 -3.86 0.37
C ALA A 239 12.32 -2.85 0.59
N PRO A 240 12.11 -2.36 1.82
CA PRO A 240 11.14 -1.31 2.11
C PRO A 240 11.37 -0.04 1.26
N SER A 241 10.31 0.47 0.62
CA SER A 241 10.34 1.76 -0.05
C SER A 241 9.88 2.84 0.93
N ILE A 242 10.83 3.52 1.57
CA ILE A 242 10.54 4.50 2.62
C ILE A 242 10.70 5.90 2.03
N CYS A 243 9.58 6.59 1.85
CA CYS A 243 9.52 7.95 1.29
C CYS A 243 9.25 9.00 2.39
N ASP A 244 10.19 9.17 3.33
CA ASP A 244 10.01 9.99 4.54
C ASP A 244 10.83 11.29 4.61
N ASN A 245 11.75 11.55 3.67
CA ASN A 245 12.63 12.73 3.69
C ASN A 245 11.87 14.06 3.81
N ASN A 246 10.73 14.20 3.13
CA ASN A 246 9.88 15.39 3.13
C ASN A 246 8.60 15.23 3.94
N ALA A 247 8.50 14.20 4.80
CA ALA A 247 7.31 13.93 5.60
C ALA A 247 6.98 15.05 6.60
N ALA A 248 8.00 15.77 7.09
CA ALA A 248 7.78 16.92 7.99
C ALA A 248 7.08 18.10 7.27
N GLU A 249 7.29 18.24 5.97
CA GLU A 249 6.89 19.42 5.19
C GLU A 249 5.64 19.19 4.33
N SER A 250 5.33 17.93 4.00
CA SER A 250 4.23 17.57 3.08
C SER A 250 3.23 16.62 3.75
N TRP A 251 1.99 17.09 3.97
CA TRP A 251 0.90 16.22 4.40
C TRP A 251 0.59 15.14 3.36
N SER A 252 0.85 15.43 2.08
CA SER A 252 0.68 14.46 0.98
C SER A 252 1.69 13.32 1.10
N ALA A 253 2.93 13.62 1.49
CA ALA A 253 3.93 12.59 1.78
C ALA A 253 3.49 11.72 2.98
N ARG A 254 3.06 12.35 4.09
CA ARG A 254 2.55 11.61 5.26
C ARG A 254 1.29 10.78 4.96
N GLY A 255 0.39 11.32 4.13
CA GLY A 255 -0.85 10.66 3.73
C GLY A 255 -0.62 9.32 3.06
N ARG A 256 0.46 9.19 2.28
CA ARG A 256 0.91 7.91 1.71
C ARG A 256 1.77 7.10 2.69
N LEU A 257 2.79 7.73 3.27
CA LEU A 257 3.80 7.08 4.11
C LEU A 257 3.20 6.29 5.28
N PHE A 258 2.22 6.88 5.97
CA PHE A 258 1.67 6.29 7.20
C PHE A 258 0.87 4.99 6.95
N PRO A 259 -0.11 4.95 6.02
CA PRO A 259 -0.79 3.71 5.65
C PRO A 259 0.14 2.62 5.10
N GLU A 260 1.16 3.00 4.31
CA GLU A 260 2.08 2.05 3.67
C GLU A 260 3.10 1.45 4.63
N GLY A 261 3.22 1.99 5.85
CA GLY A 261 4.16 1.48 6.86
C GLY A 261 4.01 0.00 7.19
N MET A 262 2.76 -0.50 7.25
CA MET A 262 2.46 -1.92 7.48
C MET A 262 2.61 -2.76 6.21
N PHE A 263 2.49 -2.12 5.06
CA PHE A 263 2.66 -2.75 3.77
C PHE A 263 4.15 -3.07 3.52
N HIS A 264 5.04 -2.08 3.66
CA HIS A 264 6.48 -2.24 3.46
C HIS A 264 7.21 -3.00 4.57
N GLY A 265 6.55 -3.31 5.68
CA GLY A 265 7.14 -4.08 6.78
C GLY A 265 6.58 -5.50 6.85
N PRO A 266 5.56 -5.73 7.70
CA PRO A 266 5.07 -7.06 7.99
C PRO A 266 4.38 -7.74 6.81
N LEU A 267 3.68 -7.01 5.93
CA LEU A 267 3.00 -7.65 4.80
C LEU A 267 3.98 -8.24 3.78
N GLN A 268 4.95 -7.46 3.31
CA GLN A 268 5.99 -7.95 2.38
C GLN A 268 6.83 -9.07 3.00
N SER A 269 7.14 -8.98 4.30
CA SER A 269 7.79 -10.07 5.04
C SER A 269 6.95 -11.34 5.10
N GLY A 270 5.62 -11.22 5.07
CA GLY A 270 4.68 -12.34 4.92
C GLY A 270 4.89 -13.10 3.61
N HIS A 271 5.09 -12.37 2.51
CA HIS A 271 5.35 -12.93 1.18
C HIS A 271 6.77 -13.52 1.02
N THR A 272 7.70 -13.23 1.93
CA THR A 272 8.98 -13.98 1.99
C THR A 272 8.72 -15.48 2.24
N GLY A 273 7.70 -15.82 3.02
CA GLY A 273 7.39 -17.21 3.37
C GLY A 273 6.96 -18.07 2.18
N ASP A 274 6.30 -17.47 1.19
CA ASP A 274 5.89 -18.13 -0.06
C ASP A 274 6.79 -17.79 -1.25
N GLY A 275 7.83 -16.97 -1.04
CA GLY A 275 8.82 -16.64 -2.05
C GLY A 275 8.33 -15.63 -3.08
N THR A 276 7.33 -14.81 -2.75
CA THR A 276 6.68 -13.89 -3.70
C THR A 276 6.55 -12.44 -3.24
N PRO A 277 7.47 -11.84 -2.48
CA PRO A 277 7.38 -10.41 -2.19
C PRO A 277 7.43 -9.59 -3.48
N LEU A 278 6.92 -8.38 -3.45
CA LEU A 278 6.93 -7.50 -4.61
C LEU A 278 8.08 -6.50 -4.48
N CYS A 279 8.83 -6.31 -5.55
CA CYS A 279 9.68 -5.13 -5.71
C CYS A 279 8.78 -3.90 -5.87
N ILE A 280 9.12 -2.82 -5.17
CA ILE A 280 8.35 -1.57 -5.18
C ILE A 280 9.32 -0.40 -5.17
N GLY A 281 9.19 0.46 -6.18
CA GLY A 281 10.23 1.38 -6.59
C GLY A 281 11.50 0.62 -7.01
N SER A 282 12.62 1.33 -6.95
CA SER A 282 13.93 0.72 -7.27
C SER A 282 14.56 -0.03 -6.10
N HIS A 283 13.87 -0.23 -4.96
CA HIS A 283 14.43 -0.86 -3.75
C HIS A 283 14.50 -2.38 -3.86
N TYR A 284 15.30 -2.87 -4.78
CA TYR A 284 15.51 -4.30 -4.91
C TYR A 284 16.88 -4.62 -5.49
N ALA A 285 17.34 -5.82 -5.18
CA ALA A 285 18.50 -6.43 -5.79
C ALA A 285 18.10 -7.66 -6.59
N VAL A 286 18.88 -7.98 -7.62
CA VAL A 286 18.65 -9.14 -8.49
C VAL A 286 19.90 -10.00 -8.60
N ARG A 287 19.68 -11.30 -8.76
CA ARG A 287 20.67 -12.20 -9.34
C ARG A 287 20.67 -11.96 -10.84
N THR A 288 21.77 -11.47 -11.39
CA THR A 288 21.88 -11.05 -12.80
C THR A 288 21.58 -12.18 -13.77
N ALA A 289 22.04 -13.39 -13.47
CA ALA A 289 21.75 -14.59 -14.25
C ALA A 289 20.24 -14.90 -14.29
N ALA A 290 19.54 -14.73 -13.18
CA ALA A 290 18.10 -14.92 -13.10
C ALA A 290 17.37 -13.82 -13.88
N LEU A 291 17.79 -12.55 -13.73
CA LEU A 291 17.22 -11.44 -14.50
C LEU A 291 17.38 -11.65 -16.02
N LYS A 292 18.55 -12.10 -16.46
CA LYS A 292 18.81 -12.43 -17.87
C LYS A 292 17.90 -13.57 -18.36
N GLN A 293 17.71 -14.60 -17.53
CA GLN A 293 16.86 -15.75 -17.88
C GLN A 293 15.40 -15.35 -18.07
N VAL A 294 14.88 -14.41 -17.27
CA VAL A 294 13.48 -13.97 -17.38
C VAL A 294 13.25 -12.94 -18.51
N GLY A 295 14.31 -12.54 -19.21
CA GLY A 295 14.24 -11.62 -20.35
C GLY A 295 14.54 -10.16 -20.01
N GLY A 296 15.11 -9.89 -18.83
CA GLY A 296 15.44 -8.54 -18.37
C GLY A 296 14.36 -7.89 -17.52
N LEU A 297 14.39 -6.55 -17.44
CA LEU A 297 13.40 -5.78 -16.70
C LEU A 297 12.02 -5.86 -17.37
N GLY A 298 11.01 -5.96 -16.52
CA GLY A 298 9.63 -6.16 -16.94
C GLY A 298 9.01 -4.96 -17.67
N PRO A 299 7.88 -5.18 -18.35
CA PRO A 299 7.17 -4.15 -19.10
C PRO A 299 6.47 -3.13 -18.20
N GLU A 300 5.90 -2.12 -18.86
CA GLU A 300 5.13 -1.03 -18.25
C GLU A 300 5.95 -0.07 -17.37
N LEU A 301 5.30 0.99 -16.87
CA LEU A 301 5.92 1.94 -15.93
C LEU A 301 6.14 1.34 -14.54
N ALA A 302 5.32 0.39 -14.12
CA ALA A 302 5.54 -0.35 -12.88
C ALA A 302 6.46 -1.56 -13.19
N GLU A 303 7.68 -1.26 -13.67
CA GLU A 303 8.64 -2.27 -14.12
C GLU A 303 9.10 -3.14 -12.95
N ASP A 304 9.14 -2.56 -11.75
CA ASP A 304 9.39 -3.25 -10.48
C ASP A 304 8.39 -4.40 -10.25
N HIS A 305 7.10 -4.09 -10.38
CA HIS A 305 6.00 -5.03 -10.20
C HIS A 305 6.04 -6.12 -11.27
N SER A 306 6.17 -5.72 -12.54
CA SER A 306 6.21 -6.66 -13.66
C SER A 306 7.48 -7.52 -13.64
N THR A 307 8.64 -6.98 -13.22
CA THR A 307 9.87 -7.75 -13.01
C THR A 307 9.69 -8.80 -11.91
N SER A 308 9.08 -8.44 -10.78
CA SER A 308 8.75 -9.39 -9.70
C SER A 308 7.90 -10.54 -10.23
N MET A 309 6.90 -10.20 -11.06
CA MET A 309 6.01 -11.16 -11.70
C MET A 309 6.76 -12.11 -12.65
N LEU A 310 7.69 -11.59 -13.46
CA LEU A 310 8.52 -12.40 -14.37
C LEU A 310 9.37 -13.41 -13.59
N PHE A 311 10.00 -12.99 -12.49
CA PHE A 311 10.74 -13.91 -11.61
C PHE A 311 9.85 -15.03 -11.07
N ILE A 312 8.69 -14.68 -10.50
CA ILE A 312 7.75 -15.66 -9.94
C ILE A 312 7.25 -16.63 -11.02
N ALA A 313 6.92 -16.13 -12.21
CA ALA A 313 6.46 -16.95 -13.34
C ALA A 313 7.54 -17.89 -13.88
N ALA A 314 8.81 -17.53 -13.74
CA ALA A 314 9.95 -18.38 -14.08
C ALA A 314 10.36 -19.34 -12.95
N GLY A 315 9.68 -19.32 -11.80
CA GLY A 315 9.93 -20.21 -10.67
C GLY A 315 11.02 -19.74 -9.71
N TRP A 316 11.54 -18.52 -9.88
CA TRP A 316 12.48 -17.92 -8.94
C TRP A 316 11.80 -17.47 -7.64
N ARG A 317 12.49 -17.62 -6.52
CA ARG A 317 12.01 -17.16 -5.21
C ARG A 317 12.45 -15.71 -4.97
N GLY A 318 11.55 -14.92 -4.40
CA GLY A 318 11.84 -13.60 -3.84
C GLY A 318 11.97 -13.63 -2.32
N VAL A 319 12.76 -12.72 -1.77
CA VAL A 319 12.86 -12.48 -0.32
C VAL A 319 12.68 -10.98 -0.05
N HIS A 320 12.04 -10.64 1.07
CA HIS A 320 11.95 -9.25 1.52
C HIS A 320 12.97 -8.99 2.64
N ALA A 321 13.95 -8.13 2.36
CA ALA A 321 14.94 -7.67 3.31
C ALA A 321 14.39 -6.46 4.09
N ILE A 322 13.56 -6.75 5.10
CA ILE A 322 12.88 -5.73 5.93
C ILE A 322 13.86 -4.75 6.62
N ASP A 323 15.12 -5.15 6.79
CA ASP A 323 16.15 -4.39 7.48
C ASP A 323 17.09 -3.62 6.50
N ALA A 324 16.90 -3.76 5.18
CA ALA A 324 17.59 -2.97 4.16
C ALA A 324 16.87 -1.60 3.98
N ILE A 325 17.36 -0.57 4.65
CA ILE A 325 16.68 0.74 4.74
C ILE A 325 17.30 1.79 3.82
N ALA A 326 16.47 2.46 3.03
CA ALA A 326 16.84 3.64 2.24
C ALA A 326 15.75 4.70 2.36
N HIS A 327 16.14 5.96 2.47
CA HIS A 327 15.25 7.10 2.71
C HIS A 327 15.10 7.96 1.46
N GLY A 328 13.88 8.09 0.97
CA GLY A 328 13.55 8.83 -0.25
C GLY A 328 12.52 9.93 -0.10
N ASP A 329 12.29 10.63 -1.21
CA ASP A 329 11.35 11.74 -1.27
C ASP A 329 9.94 11.26 -1.62
N GLY A 330 8.99 11.54 -0.73
CA GLY A 330 7.56 11.42 -1.00
C GLY A 330 7.04 12.50 -1.96
N PRO A 331 5.75 12.45 -2.30
CA PRO A 331 5.12 13.45 -3.16
C PRO A 331 5.23 14.86 -2.56
N GLN A 332 5.75 15.78 -3.38
CA GLN A 332 6.01 17.18 -3.01
C GLN A 332 4.75 18.03 -2.90
N THR A 333 3.70 17.65 -3.62
CA THR A 333 2.38 18.29 -3.58
C THR A 333 1.28 17.25 -3.69
N PHE A 334 0.06 17.64 -3.33
CA PHE A 334 -1.12 16.79 -3.51
C PHE A 334 -1.37 16.46 -4.99
N ALA A 335 -1.06 17.37 -5.91
CA ALA A 335 -1.18 17.12 -7.34
C ALA A 335 -0.21 16.01 -7.82
N ASP A 336 1.01 15.95 -7.25
CA ASP A 336 1.97 14.90 -7.56
C ASP A 336 1.50 13.55 -7.00
N LEU A 337 0.98 13.56 -5.77
CA LEU A 337 0.40 12.37 -5.12
C LEU A 337 -0.68 11.72 -5.99
N VAL A 338 -1.70 12.48 -6.41
CA VAL A 338 -2.80 11.93 -7.20
C VAL A 338 -2.39 11.54 -8.63
N THR A 339 -1.39 12.24 -9.19
CA THR A 339 -0.83 11.87 -10.50
C THR A 339 -0.14 10.51 -10.43
N GLN A 340 0.62 10.26 -9.36
CA GLN A 340 1.26 8.96 -9.14
C GLN A 340 0.24 7.84 -8.92
N GLU A 341 -0.82 8.06 -8.14
CA GLU A 341 -1.90 7.06 -7.96
C GLU A 341 -2.61 6.71 -9.28
N PHE A 342 -2.89 7.72 -10.10
CA PHE A 342 -3.45 7.52 -11.44
C PHE A 342 -2.51 6.67 -12.31
N GLN A 343 -1.22 6.96 -12.29
CA GLN A 343 -0.22 6.28 -13.11
C GLN A 343 0.01 4.84 -12.67
N TRP A 344 0.11 4.59 -11.36
CA TRP A 344 0.29 3.24 -10.82
C TRP A 344 -0.92 2.36 -11.05
N SER A 345 -2.13 2.86 -10.78
CA SER A 345 -3.37 2.11 -11.04
C SER A 345 -3.56 1.77 -12.52
N ARG A 346 -3.25 2.72 -13.42
CA ARG A 346 -3.24 2.47 -14.87
C ARG A 346 -2.20 1.40 -15.28
N SER A 347 -1.00 1.48 -14.73
CA SER A 347 0.10 0.56 -15.09
C SER A 347 -0.22 -0.87 -14.63
N LEU A 348 -0.68 -1.05 -13.40
CA LEU A 348 -1.07 -2.38 -12.88
C LEU A 348 -2.24 -2.98 -13.66
N MET A 349 -3.22 -2.16 -14.03
CA MET A 349 -4.33 -2.62 -14.87
C MET A 349 -3.86 -3.04 -16.28
N THR A 350 -2.90 -2.30 -16.86
CA THR A 350 -2.33 -2.62 -18.17
C THR A 350 -1.53 -3.92 -18.11
N ILE A 351 -0.71 -4.10 -17.05
CA ILE A 351 -0.01 -5.36 -16.78
C ILE A 351 -1.00 -6.53 -16.68
N MET A 352 -2.14 -6.32 -16.03
CA MET A 352 -3.18 -7.35 -15.88
C MET A 352 -3.85 -7.73 -17.20
N LEU A 353 -4.16 -6.76 -18.05
CA LEU A 353 -4.88 -6.99 -19.30
C LEU A 353 -3.97 -7.53 -20.41
N GLU A 354 -2.74 -7.04 -20.51
CA GLU A 354 -1.85 -7.33 -21.63
C GLU A 354 -0.85 -8.44 -21.35
N TYR A 355 -0.27 -8.45 -20.15
CA TYR A 355 0.91 -9.28 -19.86
C TYR A 355 0.60 -10.48 -18.97
N SER A 356 -0.23 -10.32 -17.94
CA SER A 356 -0.61 -11.41 -17.03
C SER A 356 -1.13 -12.67 -17.74
N PRO A 357 -2.04 -12.59 -18.75
CA PRO A 357 -2.58 -13.79 -19.40
C PRO A 357 -1.52 -14.71 -20.00
N ILE A 358 -0.37 -14.17 -20.41
CA ILE A 358 0.77 -14.92 -20.98
C ILE A 358 1.39 -15.88 -19.94
N TYR A 359 1.39 -15.49 -18.66
CA TYR A 359 2.07 -16.21 -17.60
C TYR A 359 1.12 -17.07 -16.74
N LEU A 360 -0.18 -16.75 -16.71
CA LEU A 360 -1.16 -17.41 -15.84
C LEU A 360 -1.23 -18.94 -16.03
N SER A 361 -1.01 -19.45 -17.25
CA SER A 361 -1.07 -20.90 -17.50
C SER A 361 0.05 -21.67 -16.78
N LYS A 362 1.19 -21.03 -16.51
CA LYS A 362 2.39 -21.63 -15.91
C LYS A 362 2.38 -21.62 -14.37
N LEU A 363 1.50 -20.83 -13.77
CA LEU A 363 1.45 -20.65 -12.32
C LEU A 363 0.60 -21.73 -11.62
N SER A 364 0.93 -22.05 -10.37
CA SER A 364 0.05 -22.86 -9.52
C SER A 364 -1.24 -22.09 -9.17
N PRO A 365 -2.36 -22.74 -8.82
CA PRO A 365 -3.61 -22.04 -8.48
C PRO A 365 -3.45 -20.97 -7.40
N ARG A 366 -2.63 -21.24 -6.37
CA ARG A 366 -2.29 -20.28 -5.32
C ARG A 366 -1.57 -19.05 -5.88
N LEU A 367 -0.54 -19.28 -6.72
CA LEU A 367 0.21 -18.18 -7.34
C LEU A 367 -0.67 -17.38 -8.31
N LYS A 368 -1.53 -18.05 -9.10
CA LYS A 368 -2.52 -17.37 -9.96
C LYS A 368 -3.40 -16.42 -9.16
N PHE A 369 -3.96 -16.91 -8.04
CA PHE A 369 -4.77 -16.08 -7.16
C PHE A 369 -3.99 -14.87 -6.64
N GLN A 370 -2.77 -15.06 -6.14
CA GLN A 370 -1.94 -13.95 -5.64
C GLN A 370 -1.61 -12.94 -6.74
N PHE A 371 -1.22 -13.42 -7.92
CA PHE A 371 -0.92 -12.60 -9.10
C PHE A 371 -2.10 -11.71 -9.45
N LEU A 372 -3.27 -12.32 -9.65
CA LEU A 372 -4.48 -11.62 -10.05
C LEU A 372 -4.96 -10.69 -8.95
N PHE A 373 -4.97 -11.14 -7.70
CA PHE A 373 -5.44 -10.34 -6.58
C PHE A 373 -4.61 -9.06 -6.37
N ARG A 374 -3.27 -9.15 -6.50
CA ARG A 374 -2.38 -7.99 -6.38
C ARG A 374 -2.64 -6.93 -7.45
N GLN A 375 -2.93 -7.35 -8.68
CA GLN A 375 -3.25 -6.43 -9.78
C GLN A 375 -4.70 -5.93 -9.71
N LEU A 376 -5.63 -6.77 -9.24
CA LEU A 376 -7.02 -6.41 -9.00
C LEU A 376 -7.22 -5.53 -7.76
N TRP A 377 -6.21 -5.35 -6.92
CA TRP A 377 -6.34 -4.60 -5.69
C TRP A 377 -6.82 -3.15 -5.93
N TYR A 378 -6.20 -2.44 -6.88
CA TYR A 378 -6.60 -1.08 -7.26
C TYR A 378 -8.04 -1.00 -7.81
N PRO A 379 -8.44 -1.79 -8.83
CA PRO A 379 -9.81 -1.74 -9.35
C PRO A 379 -10.84 -2.15 -8.29
N LEU A 380 -10.58 -3.18 -7.48
CA LEU A 380 -11.48 -3.58 -6.40
C LEU A 380 -11.62 -2.47 -5.35
N PHE A 381 -10.52 -1.88 -4.92
CA PHE A 381 -10.53 -0.74 -4.00
C PHE A 381 -11.37 0.42 -4.55
N ALA A 382 -11.14 0.81 -5.81
CA ALA A 382 -11.89 1.89 -6.45
C ALA A 382 -13.40 1.59 -6.57
N VAL A 383 -13.76 0.37 -6.98
CA VAL A 383 -15.16 -0.05 -7.12
C VAL A 383 -15.86 -0.09 -5.77
N PHE A 384 -15.26 -0.69 -4.73
CA PHE A 384 -15.87 -0.74 -3.41
C PHE A 384 -15.95 0.65 -2.76
N SER A 385 -14.97 1.53 -2.96
CA SER A 385 -15.07 2.94 -2.54
C SER A 385 -16.20 3.68 -3.22
N LEU A 386 -16.39 3.47 -4.53
CA LEU A 386 -17.52 4.03 -5.27
C LEU A 386 -18.86 3.49 -4.75
N VAL A 387 -18.96 2.17 -4.52
CA VAL A 387 -20.17 1.56 -3.94
C VAL A 387 -20.48 2.16 -2.58
N MET A 388 -19.51 2.24 -1.66
CA MET A 388 -19.69 2.86 -0.35
C MET A 388 -20.10 4.35 -0.45
N TYR A 389 -19.54 5.09 -1.41
CA TYR A 389 -19.95 6.46 -1.69
C TYR A 389 -21.42 6.54 -2.15
N VAL A 390 -21.84 5.67 -3.07
CA VAL A 390 -23.18 5.65 -3.67
C VAL A 390 -24.27 5.11 -2.73
N MET A 391 -23.93 4.20 -1.83
CA MET A 391 -24.89 3.47 -0.99
C MET A 391 -25.90 4.38 -0.24
N PRO A 392 -25.48 5.42 0.51
CA PRO A 392 -26.44 6.31 1.18
C PRO A 392 -27.40 7.02 0.22
N MET A 393 -26.91 7.47 -0.93
CA MET A 393 -27.73 8.10 -1.95
C MET A 393 -28.74 7.12 -2.55
N TYR A 394 -28.32 5.89 -2.81
CA TYR A 394 -29.20 4.83 -3.30
C TYR A 394 -30.33 4.53 -2.30
N ALA A 395 -30.03 4.44 -1.00
CA ALA A 395 -31.04 4.24 0.04
C ALA A 395 -32.06 5.40 0.08
N LEU A 396 -31.58 6.65 0.01
CA LEU A 396 -32.46 7.83 -0.03
C LEU A 396 -33.36 7.86 -1.27
N LEU A 397 -32.81 7.57 -2.44
CA LEU A 397 -33.57 7.60 -3.71
C LEU A 397 -34.59 6.46 -3.81
N THR A 398 -34.32 5.31 -3.20
CA THR A 398 -35.21 4.14 -3.24
C THR A 398 -36.15 4.05 -2.04
N GLY A 399 -35.87 4.77 -0.96
CA GLY A 399 -36.57 4.67 0.32
C GLY A 399 -36.35 3.36 1.07
N LYS A 400 -35.37 2.53 0.63
CA LYS A 400 -35.13 1.16 1.09
C LYS A 400 -33.94 1.09 2.04
N SER A 401 -34.12 0.40 3.16
CA SER A 401 -33.04 0.05 4.09
C SER A 401 -32.09 -0.98 3.45
N PHE A 402 -30.84 -1.05 3.95
CA PHE A 402 -29.88 -2.07 3.52
C PHE A 402 -30.03 -3.39 4.26
N ALA A 403 -30.52 -3.35 5.50
CA ALA A 403 -30.75 -4.52 6.33
C ALA A 403 -31.77 -4.17 7.41
N ASN A 404 -32.58 -5.16 7.80
CA ASN A 404 -33.51 -5.04 8.93
C ASN A 404 -32.77 -5.19 10.26
N VAL A 405 -31.88 -4.25 10.54
CA VAL A 405 -31.11 -4.15 11.77
C VAL A 405 -31.05 -2.70 12.21
N THR A 406 -31.11 -2.45 13.51
CA THR A 406 -30.85 -1.11 14.01
C THR A 406 -29.36 -0.78 13.81
N TYR A 407 -29.05 0.50 13.62
CA TYR A 407 -27.66 0.91 13.46
C TYR A 407 -26.84 0.66 14.74
N VAL A 408 -27.48 0.78 15.91
CA VAL A 408 -26.85 0.49 17.21
C VAL A 408 -26.49 -0.98 17.33
N ASP A 409 -27.40 -1.90 16.97
CA ASP A 409 -27.10 -3.33 16.97
C ASP A 409 -25.93 -3.63 16.02
N PHE A 410 -25.99 -3.11 14.80
CA PHE A 410 -24.88 -3.27 13.85
C PHE A 410 -23.53 -2.84 14.46
N LEU A 411 -23.46 -1.68 15.12
CA LEU A 411 -22.25 -1.23 15.79
C LEU A 411 -21.83 -2.14 16.94
N LEU A 412 -22.76 -2.60 17.78
CA LEU A 412 -22.46 -3.49 18.91
C LEU A 412 -21.88 -4.83 18.46
N TYR A 413 -22.40 -5.39 17.37
CA TYR A 413 -21.90 -6.66 16.82
C TYR A 413 -20.61 -6.49 16.01
N TYR A 414 -20.42 -5.37 15.31
CA TYR A 414 -19.24 -5.13 14.46
C TYR A 414 -18.03 -4.54 15.23
N ALA A 415 -18.27 -3.72 16.27
CA ALA A 415 -17.21 -3.02 17.00
C ALA A 415 -16.17 -3.96 17.62
N PRO A 416 -16.50 -5.11 18.24
CA PRO A 416 -15.50 -6.04 18.77
C PRO A 416 -14.50 -6.53 17.71
N ASN A 417 -14.98 -6.80 16.48
CA ASN A 417 -14.12 -7.19 15.38
C ASN A 417 -13.21 -6.05 14.92
N SER A 418 -13.75 -4.83 14.80
CA SER A 418 -12.99 -3.65 14.41
C SER A 418 -11.95 -3.25 15.46
N ILE A 419 -12.31 -3.25 16.74
CA ILE A 419 -11.42 -2.91 17.85
C ILE A 419 -10.28 -3.94 17.95
N SER A 420 -10.60 -5.23 17.88
CA SER A 420 -9.56 -6.28 17.91
C SER A 420 -8.58 -6.15 16.73
N LEU A 421 -9.07 -5.78 15.53
CA LEU A 421 -8.21 -5.49 14.38
C LEU A 421 -7.28 -4.29 14.65
N ILE A 422 -7.82 -3.17 15.15
CA ILE A 422 -7.03 -1.98 15.49
C ILE A 422 -5.95 -2.33 16.51
N MET A 423 -6.31 -3.09 17.56
CA MET A 423 -5.37 -3.56 18.58
C MET A 423 -4.27 -4.46 18.00
N LEU A 424 -4.59 -5.33 17.04
CA LEU A 424 -3.58 -6.14 16.34
C LEU A 424 -2.61 -5.29 15.53
N VAL A 425 -3.08 -4.27 14.82
CA VAL A 425 -2.19 -3.36 14.08
C VAL A 425 -1.34 -2.52 15.03
N MET A 426 -1.91 -2.04 16.16
CA MET A 426 -1.15 -1.36 17.21
C MET A 426 -0.10 -2.28 17.85
N LEU A 427 -0.39 -3.57 17.99
CA LEU A 427 0.57 -4.56 18.47
C LEU A 427 1.74 -4.75 17.50
N LEU A 428 1.47 -4.87 16.19
CA LEU A 428 2.53 -4.94 15.17
C LEU A 428 3.40 -3.68 15.18
N LYS A 429 2.78 -2.52 15.42
CA LYS A 429 3.50 -1.25 15.58
C LYS A 429 4.41 -1.28 16.81
N ALA A 430 3.91 -1.77 17.95
CA ALA A 430 4.69 -1.92 19.18
C ALA A 430 5.82 -2.96 19.07
N PHE A 431 5.77 -3.85 18.07
CA PHE A 431 6.85 -4.78 17.74
C PHE A 431 7.88 -4.19 16.74
N ASP A 432 7.79 -2.89 16.42
CA ASP A 432 8.71 -2.18 15.51
C ASP A 432 8.80 -2.80 14.11
N LEU A 433 7.67 -3.33 13.62
CA LEU A 433 7.61 -3.98 12.31
C LEU A 433 7.26 -3.03 11.17
N SER A 434 6.70 -1.85 11.45
CA SER A 434 6.38 -0.88 10.41
C SER A 434 7.65 -0.33 9.74
N ARG A 435 7.59 -0.03 8.45
CA ARG A 435 8.68 0.64 7.72
C ARG A 435 8.12 1.86 6.97
N PRO A 436 8.46 3.11 7.39
CA PRO A 436 9.41 3.46 8.45
C PRO A 436 8.88 3.20 9.87
N LEU A 437 9.81 3.18 10.83
CA LEU A 437 9.48 3.08 12.26
C LEU A 437 8.73 4.31 12.79
N THR A 438 8.77 5.44 12.09
CA THR A 438 8.05 6.67 12.46
C THR A 438 6.61 6.69 11.95
N ALA A 439 6.20 5.73 11.11
CA ALA A 439 4.87 5.70 10.52
C ALA A 439 3.78 5.58 11.58
N ARG A 440 2.80 6.50 11.58
CA ARG A 440 1.69 6.50 12.54
C ARG A 440 0.61 5.51 12.11
N THR A 441 0.15 4.67 13.04
CA THR A 441 -0.94 3.72 12.79
C THR A 441 -2.27 4.43 12.53
N ILE A 442 -2.57 5.48 13.31
CA ILE A 442 -3.76 6.30 13.17
C ILE A 442 -3.30 7.72 12.84
N SER A 443 -3.69 8.22 11.67
CA SER A 443 -3.36 9.57 11.21
C SER A 443 -4.53 10.15 10.43
N TRP A 444 -4.77 11.45 10.62
CA TRP A 444 -5.81 12.14 9.86
C TRP A 444 -5.40 12.26 8.38
N GLU A 445 -4.10 12.41 8.09
CA GLU A 445 -3.58 12.45 6.72
C GLU A 445 -3.85 11.14 5.99
N GLY A 446 -3.49 10.01 6.63
CA GLY A 446 -3.71 8.67 6.08
C GLY A 446 -5.19 8.35 5.94
N MET A 447 -6.04 8.80 6.88
CA MET A 447 -7.48 8.62 6.81
C MET A 447 -8.10 9.37 5.62
N LEU A 448 -7.81 10.67 5.50
CA LEU A 448 -8.32 11.49 4.39
C LEU A 448 -7.83 10.97 3.04
N PHE A 449 -6.56 10.59 2.96
CA PHE A 449 -5.99 10.06 1.72
C PHE A 449 -6.58 8.70 1.35
N SER A 450 -6.48 7.72 2.25
CA SER A 450 -6.79 6.32 1.96
C SER A 450 -8.28 6.07 1.73
N PHE A 451 -9.17 6.76 2.44
CA PHE A 451 -10.61 6.52 2.32
C PHE A 451 -11.31 7.43 1.32
N PHE A 452 -10.84 8.68 1.14
CA PHE A 452 -11.58 9.68 0.38
C PHE A 452 -10.81 10.21 -0.83
N ALA A 453 -9.55 10.61 -0.67
CA ALA A 453 -8.83 11.30 -1.72
C ALA A 453 -8.35 10.38 -2.86
N ARG A 454 -7.98 9.12 -2.53
CA ARG A 454 -7.28 8.20 -3.42
C ARG A 454 -8.17 7.57 -4.50
N TRP A 455 -9.33 7.05 -4.12
CA TRP A 455 -10.14 6.18 -5.00
C TRP A 455 -10.60 6.80 -6.33
N PRO A 456 -10.91 8.11 -6.46
CA PRO A 456 -11.34 8.66 -7.74
C PRO A 456 -10.24 8.59 -8.81
N TRP A 457 -8.99 8.79 -8.39
CA TRP A 457 -7.83 8.74 -9.29
C TRP A 457 -7.44 7.31 -9.64
N VAL A 458 -7.57 6.38 -8.70
CA VAL A 458 -7.41 4.95 -8.96
C VAL A 458 -8.47 4.46 -9.95
N LEU A 459 -9.73 4.89 -9.77
CA LEU A 459 -10.82 4.57 -10.69
C LEU A 459 -10.52 5.13 -12.10
N ALA A 460 -10.13 6.40 -12.18
CA ALA A 460 -9.79 7.03 -13.44
C ALA A 460 -8.61 6.35 -14.15
N GLY A 461 -7.55 5.98 -13.43
CA GLY A 461 -6.40 5.26 -13.99
C GLY A 461 -6.77 3.87 -14.50
N THR A 462 -7.56 3.14 -13.72
CA THR A 462 -8.12 1.82 -14.10
C THR A 462 -8.96 1.93 -15.38
N LEU A 463 -9.93 2.84 -15.43
CA LEU A 463 -10.81 3.04 -16.58
C LEU A 463 -10.03 3.51 -17.81
N SER A 464 -9.01 4.36 -17.61
CA SER A 464 -8.12 4.79 -18.69
C SER A 464 -7.38 3.59 -19.30
N SER A 465 -6.85 2.68 -18.49
CA SER A 465 -6.19 1.46 -18.98
C SER A 465 -7.15 0.55 -19.75
N ILE A 466 -8.37 0.33 -19.23
CA ILE A 466 -9.40 -0.46 -19.92
C ILE A 466 -9.74 0.16 -21.27
N ARG A 467 -9.95 1.48 -21.32
CA ARG A 467 -10.21 2.21 -22.56
C ARG A 467 -9.05 2.05 -23.53
N ASP A 468 -7.82 2.26 -23.08
CA ASP A 468 -6.61 2.16 -23.90
C ASP A 468 -6.47 0.74 -24.49
N TYR A 469 -6.72 -0.31 -23.68
CA TYR A 469 -6.69 -1.71 -24.10
C TYR A 469 -7.75 -2.05 -25.15
N VAL A 470 -8.98 -1.53 -24.99
CA VAL A 470 -10.09 -1.76 -25.93
C VAL A 470 -9.91 -0.97 -27.22
N THR A 471 -9.44 0.27 -27.13
CA THR A 471 -9.28 1.17 -28.29
C THR A 471 -7.92 1.05 -28.99
N LYS A 472 -6.98 0.30 -28.41
CA LYS A 472 -5.58 0.20 -28.84
C LYS A 472 -4.86 1.56 -28.92
N SER A 473 -5.31 2.53 -28.11
CA SER A 473 -4.70 3.86 -28.03
C SER A 473 -3.58 3.89 -27.00
N PHE A 474 -2.53 4.69 -27.25
CA PHE A 474 -1.43 4.91 -26.31
C PHE A 474 -1.45 6.36 -25.78
N VAL A 475 -1.38 6.51 -24.46
CA VAL A 475 -1.23 7.83 -23.80
C VAL A 475 0.15 7.90 -23.16
N ASP A 476 0.88 8.97 -23.49
CA ASP A 476 2.23 9.22 -23.00
C ASP A 476 2.25 9.56 -21.51
N PHE A 477 3.35 9.19 -20.86
CA PHE A 477 3.55 9.29 -19.43
C PHE A 477 4.03 10.69 -19.01
N ARG A 478 3.62 11.14 -17.83
CA ARG A 478 4.11 12.38 -17.24
C ARG A 478 5.05 12.09 -16.09
N VAL A 479 6.36 12.30 -16.29
CA VAL A 479 7.34 12.27 -15.20
C VAL A 479 7.00 13.39 -14.20
N THR A 480 6.84 13.03 -12.93
CA THR A 480 6.64 14.01 -11.86
C THR A 480 8.00 14.59 -11.48
N PRO A 481 8.18 15.93 -11.48
CA PRO A 481 9.48 16.52 -11.13
C PRO A 481 9.92 16.11 -9.73
N LYS A 482 11.20 15.77 -9.58
CA LYS A 482 11.85 15.54 -8.28
C LYS A 482 12.67 16.78 -7.93
N GLY A 483 12.54 17.27 -6.69
CA GLY A 483 13.25 18.46 -6.20
C GLY A 483 12.36 19.65 -5.83
N SER A 484 13.00 20.73 -5.37
CA SER A 484 12.41 21.92 -4.72
C SER A 484 12.09 23.08 -5.68
N GLY A 485 11.71 22.78 -6.93
CA GLY A 485 11.38 23.80 -7.93
C GLY A 485 10.18 24.69 -7.54
N PRO A 486 10.00 25.86 -8.20
CA PRO A 486 8.92 26.79 -7.87
C PRO A 486 7.54 26.13 -8.04
N LYS A 487 6.76 26.11 -6.96
CA LYS A 487 5.47 25.45 -6.91
C LYS A 487 4.34 26.42 -7.25
N ASN A 488 3.51 26.02 -8.21
CA ASN A 488 2.34 26.78 -8.66
C ASN A 488 1.08 26.41 -7.87
N LEU A 489 0.00 27.19 -8.04
CA LEU A 489 -1.32 26.80 -7.54
C LEU A 489 -1.81 25.49 -8.15
N LEU A 490 -2.63 24.77 -7.37
CA LEU A 490 -3.26 23.53 -7.80
C LEU A 490 -4.09 23.73 -9.07
N PRO A 491 -3.93 22.85 -10.08
CA PRO A 491 -4.82 22.81 -11.24
C PRO A 491 -6.26 22.53 -10.80
N ALA A 492 -7.24 23.23 -11.39
CA ALA A 492 -8.66 23.05 -11.06
C ALA A 492 -9.11 21.58 -11.25
N ARG A 493 -8.57 20.88 -12.26
CA ARG A 493 -8.82 19.44 -12.50
C ARG A 493 -8.50 18.53 -11.31
N VAL A 494 -7.67 18.96 -10.36
CA VAL A 494 -7.35 18.20 -9.15
C VAL A 494 -8.42 18.41 -8.06
N ILE A 495 -9.05 19.58 -8.03
CA ILE A 495 -10.01 19.97 -6.97
C ILE A 495 -11.45 19.62 -7.37
N VAL A 496 -11.81 19.86 -8.64
CA VAL A 496 -13.17 19.70 -9.17
C VAL A 496 -13.80 18.33 -8.89
N PRO A 497 -13.08 17.18 -8.99
CA PRO A 497 -13.67 15.89 -8.67
C PRO A 497 -14.23 15.81 -7.24
N TYR A 498 -13.54 16.38 -6.26
CA TYR A 498 -14.00 16.36 -4.86
C TYR A 498 -15.17 17.32 -4.61
N VAL A 499 -15.20 18.46 -5.30
CA VAL A 499 -16.36 19.37 -5.27
C VAL A 499 -17.59 18.66 -5.85
N ALA A 500 -17.43 17.95 -6.97
CA ALA A 500 -18.50 17.17 -7.57
C ALA A 500 -19.00 16.04 -6.65
N LEU A 501 -18.10 15.36 -5.91
CA LEU A 501 -18.48 14.36 -4.92
C LEU A 501 -19.21 14.97 -3.72
N ALA A 502 -18.78 16.14 -3.23
CA ALA A 502 -19.48 16.85 -2.15
C ALA A 502 -20.91 17.25 -2.56
N ILE A 503 -21.07 17.82 -3.76
CA ILE A 503 -22.37 18.20 -4.30
C ILE A 503 -23.23 16.96 -4.56
N GLY A 504 -22.65 15.93 -5.19
CA GLY A 504 -23.36 14.69 -5.53
C GLY A 504 -23.96 14.01 -4.30
N ALA A 505 -23.21 13.91 -3.21
CA ALA A 505 -23.72 13.37 -1.94
C ALA A 505 -24.75 14.28 -1.25
N SER A 506 -24.73 15.59 -1.50
CA SER A 506 -25.69 16.55 -0.94
C SER A 506 -27.04 16.55 -1.68
N LEU A 507 -27.06 16.28 -2.98
CA LEU A 507 -28.26 16.42 -3.81
C LEU A 507 -29.42 15.55 -3.31
N PRO A 508 -29.28 14.24 -3.05
CA PRO A 508 -30.40 13.44 -2.53
C PRO A 508 -30.87 13.88 -1.15
N VAL A 509 -29.99 14.45 -0.33
CA VAL A 509 -30.36 14.99 0.99
C VAL A 509 -31.28 16.20 0.84
N LEU A 510 -31.01 17.06 -0.13
CA LEU A 510 -31.77 18.29 -0.36
C LEU A 510 -33.04 18.09 -1.20
N LEU A 511 -33.09 17.05 -2.04
CA LEU A 511 -34.14 16.84 -3.04
C LEU A 511 -35.15 15.74 -2.67
N VAL A 512 -34.79 14.81 -1.78
CA VAL A 512 -35.71 13.77 -1.33
C VAL A 512 -36.43 14.27 -0.08
N ASP A 513 -37.76 14.34 -0.14
CA ASP A 513 -38.55 14.88 0.97
C ASP A 513 -38.89 13.83 2.04
N ARG A 514 -39.06 12.56 1.64
CA ARG A 514 -39.50 11.47 2.52
C ARG A 514 -38.78 10.17 2.16
N ALA A 515 -37.76 9.83 2.92
CA ALA A 515 -36.94 8.64 2.70
C ALA A 515 -37.50 7.35 3.34
N SER A 516 -38.73 7.35 3.87
CA SER A 516 -39.37 6.19 4.52
C SER A 516 -38.42 5.45 5.48
N ASP A 517 -38.18 4.16 5.25
CA ASP A 517 -37.31 3.31 6.07
C ASP A 517 -35.82 3.68 5.97
N ALA A 518 -35.44 4.49 4.97
CA ALA A 518 -34.09 4.99 4.77
C ALA A 518 -33.81 6.35 5.43
N THR A 519 -34.67 6.81 6.35
CA THR A 519 -34.50 8.12 7.03
C THR A 519 -33.10 8.30 7.65
N GLY A 520 -32.51 7.25 8.23
CA GLY A 520 -31.16 7.29 8.79
C GLY A 520 -30.05 7.62 7.78
N PHE A 521 -30.27 7.38 6.48
CA PHE A 521 -29.27 7.61 5.43
C PHE A 521 -29.08 9.08 5.07
N TYR A 522 -29.96 10.00 5.51
CA TYR A 522 -29.69 11.43 5.42
C TYR A 522 -28.40 11.79 6.16
N TRP A 523 -28.17 11.17 7.33
CA TRP A 523 -26.95 11.39 8.10
C TRP A 523 -25.71 10.92 7.35
N PHE A 524 -25.73 9.70 6.80
CA PHE A 524 -24.58 9.15 6.06
C PHE A 524 -24.28 9.91 4.77
N ALA A 525 -25.30 10.30 4.01
CA ALA A 525 -25.13 11.08 2.80
C ALA A 525 -24.61 12.50 3.11
N ALA A 526 -25.17 13.17 4.12
CA ALA A 526 -24.70 14.48 4.56
C ALA A 526 -23.27 14.41 5.10
N PHE A 527 -22.95 13.42 5.94
CA PHE A 527 -21.60 13.20 6.46
C PHE A 527 -20.59 12.98 5.33
N ASN A 528 -20.92 12.16 4.34
CA ASN A 528 -20.11 11.93 3.16
C ASN A 528 -19.86 13.25 2.40
N ALA A 529 -20.91 14.05 2.16
CA ALA A 529 -20.82 15.35 1.52
C ALA A 529 -19.89 16.32 2.28
N PHE A 530 -20.02 16.38 3.60
CA PHE A 530 -19.18 17.23 4.46
C PHE A 530 -17.72 16.80 4.45
N VAL A 531 -17.43 15.49 4.49
CA VAL A 531 -16.05 15.02 4.44
C VAL A 531 -15.37 15.40 3.12
N TYR A 532 -16.07 15.31 1.98
CA TYR A 532 -15.51 15.81 0.71
C TYR A 532 -15.37 17.33 0.68
N GLY A 533 -16.32 18.07 1.27
CA GLY A 533 -16.20 19.52 1.46
C GLY A 533 -14.97 19.90 2.27
N LEU A 534 -14.77 19.25 3.42
CA LEU A 534 -13.59 19.39 4.27
C LEU A 534 -12.31 19.00 3.53
N LEU A 535 -12.33 17.92 2.74
CA LEU A 535 -11.18 17.48 1.96
C LEU A 535 -10.74 18.55 0.95
N VAL A 536 -11.68 19.20 0.25
CA VAL A 536 -11.37 20.33 -0.65
C VAL A 536 -10.65 21.46 0.09
N VAL A 537 -11.16 21.83 1.26
CA VAL A 537 -10.55 22.88 2.10
C VAL A 537 -9.15 22.46 2.57
N VAL A 538 -8.99 21.24 3.04
CA VAL A 538 -7.69 20.71 3.49
C VAL A 538 -6.68 20.71 2.34
N ILE A 539 -7.07 20.24 1.15
CA ILE A 539 -6.21 20.23 -0.04
C ILE A 539 -5.71 21.64 -0.37
N ILE A 540 -6.62 22.63 -0.43
CA ILE A 540 -6.27 24.00 -0.79
C ILE A 540 -5.41 24.65 0.30
N THR A 541 -5.87 24.59 1.56
CA THR A 541 -5.20 25.27 2.69
C THR A 541 -3.81 24.70 2.95
N ARG A 542 -3.65 23.36 2.93
CA ARG A 542 -2.34 22.71 3.07
C ARG A 542 -1.43 23.03 1.91
N HIS A 543 -1.93 23.01 0.67
CA HIS A 543 -1.12 23.38 -0.49
C HIS A 543 -0.62 24.82 -0.42
N LEU A 544 -1.45 25.76 0.04
CA LEU A 544 -1.03 27.15 0.23
C LEU A 544 0.02 27.30 1.34
N ALA A 545 -0.19 26.62 2.47
CA ALA A 545 0.70 26.68 3.64
C ALA A 545 2.07 26.04 3.37
N GLU A 546 2.11 24.85 2.76
CA GLU A 546 3.32 24.07 2.52
C GLU A 546 4.19 24.67 1.40
N ASN A 547 3.57 25.35 0.43
CA ASN A 547 4.27 25.84 -0.76
C ASN A 547 4.49 27.36 -0.78
N ARG A 548 4.13 28.07 0.30
CA ARG A 548 4.35 29.52 0.51
C ARG A 548 3.99 30.38 -0.71
N ILE A 549 2.86 30.06 -1.34
CA ILE A 549 2.46 30.67 -2.63
C ILE A 549 2.08 32.14 -2.43
N SER A 550 2.64 33.03 -3.25
CA SER A 550 2.31 34.46 -3.22
C SER A 550 0.85 34.71 -3.64
N LEU A 551 0.06 35.25 -2.71
CA LEU A 551 -1.36 35.53 -2.92
C LEU A 551 -1.61 36.64 -3.97
N ARG A 552 -0.76 37.67 -3.98
CA ARG A 552 -0.94 38.86 -4.83
C ARG A 552 -0.77 38.58 -6.32
N ARG A 553 0.07 37.61 -6.70
CA ARG A 553 0.33 37.26 -8.10
C ARG A 553 -0.70 36.31 -8.72
N ASN A 554 -1.60 35.74 -7.91
CA ASN A 554 -2.48 34.66 -8.35
C ASN A 554 -3.97 34.89 -8.02
N VAL A 555 -4.40 36.15 -7.91
CA VAL A 555 -5.73 36.54 -7.41
C VAL A 555 -6.88 35.79 -8.10
N ALA A 556 -6.89 35.72 -9.44
CA ALA A 556 -7.97 35.06 -10.18
C ALA A 556 -8.08 33.55 -9.89
N LYS A 557 -6.93 32.85 -9.84
CA LYS A 557 -6.91 31.40 -9.54
C LYS A 557 -7.26 31.13 -8.07
N LEU A 558 -6.85 32.01 -7.16
CA LEU A 558 -7.24 31.94 -5.76
C LEU A 558 -8.74 32.19 -5.57
N ALA A 559 -9.30 33.18 -6.27
CA ALA A 559 -10.74 33.44 -6.26
C ALA A 559 -11.52 32.21 -6.74
N LEU A 560 -11.11 31.57 -7.85
CA LEU A 560 -11.71 30.33 -8.31
C LEU A 560 -11.62 29.21 -7.26
N GLN A 561 -10.45 28.98 -6.67
CA GLN A 561 -10.29 27.95 -5.63
C GLN A 561 -11.11 28.25 -4.38
N ALA A 562 -11.19 29.51 -3.97
CA ALA A 562 -12.02 29.95 -2.85
C ALA A 562 -13.51 29.78 -3.16
N SER A 563 -13.97 30.09 -4.38
CA SER A 563 -15.35 29.83 -4.81
C SER A 563 -15.66 28.33 -4.82
N LEU A 564 -14.76 27.50 -5.34
CA LEU A 564 -14.92 26.04 -5.33
C LEU A 564 -14.99 25.49 -3.90
N ALA A 565 -14.11 25.95 -3.00
CA ALA A 565 -14.15 25.59 -1.59
C ALA A 565 -15.44 26.08 -0.92
N GLY A 566 -15.89 27.29 -1.23
CA GLY A 566 -17.16 27.85 -0.76
C GLY A 566 -18.33 26.94 -1.15
N VAL A 567 -18.48 26.62 -2.44
CA VAL A 567 -19.53 25.71 -2.92
C VAL A 567 -19.45 24.35 -2.22
N ALA A 568 -18.24 23.78 -2.09
CA ALA A 568 -18.02 22.49 -1.44
C ALA A 568 -18.32 22.50 0.07
N LEU A 569 -18.43 23.65 0.72
CA LEU A 569 -18.83 23.78 2.12
C LEU A 569 -20.29 24.17 2.29
N PHE A 570 -20.77 25.15 1.51
CA PHE A 570 -22.12 25.68 1.65
C PHE A 570 -23.18 24.64 1.29
N VAL A 571 -22.97 23.86 0.22
CA VAL A 571 -23.95 22.86 -0.22
C VAL A 571 -24.09 21.71 0.81
N PRO A 572 -22.99 21.07 1.28
CA PRO A 572 -23.11 20.09 2.37
C PRO A 572 -23.59 20.69 3.69
N GLY A 573 -23.22 21.94 3.98
CA GLY A 573 -23.68 22.66 5.17
C GLY A 573 -25.20 22.86 5.17
N ALA A 574 -25.77 23.23 4.02
CA ALA A 574 -27.22 23.34 3.83
C ALA A 574 -27.90 21.97 3.99
N ALA A 575 -27.32 20.90 3.41
CA ALA A 575 -27.83 19.54 3.56
C ALA A 575 -27.86 19.07 5.03
N PHE A 576 -26.80 19.36 5.78
CA PHE A 576 -26.75 19.08 7.23
C PHE A 576 -27.77 19.89 8.03
N TYR A 577 -27.92 21.18 7.71
CA TYR A 577 -28.87 22.04 8.38
C TYR A 577 -30.32 21.58 8.16
N ASP A 578 -30.65 21.18 6.93
CA ASP A 578 -32.01 20.77 6.56
C ASP A 578 -32.39 19.40 7.14
N ARG A 579 -31.53 18.37 6.96
CA ARG A 579 -31.88 16.97 7.24
C ARG A 579 -30.98 16.25 8.24
N GLY A 580 -29.98 16.92 8.81
CA GLY A 580 -29.05 16.29 9.74
C GLY A 580 -29.73 15.70 10.97
N LEU A 581 -30.64 16.45 11.61
CA LEU A 581 -31.38 15.98 12.78
C LEU A 581 -32.40 14.88 12.44
N GLU A 582 -33.03 14.97 11.27
CA GLU A 582 -33.92 13.93 10.74
C GLU A 582 -33.15 12.62 10.53
N GLY A 583 -31.93 12.69 9.99
CA GLY A 583 -31.02 11.54 9.85
C GLY A 583 -30.68 10.88 11.19
N ILE A 584 -30.30 11.66 12.21
CA ILE A 584 -30.03 11.12 13.55
C ILE A 584 -31.28 10.47 14.13
N TYR A 585 -32.45 11.10 13.96
CA TYR A 585 -33.72 10.53 14.39
C TYR A 585 -33.99 9.17 13.73
N GLY A 586 -33.68 9.01 12.45
CA GLY A 586 -33.76 7.74 11.75
C GLY A 586 -32.82 6.67 12.32
N LEU A 587 -31.58 7.03 12.66
CA LEU A 587 -30.58 6.08 13.18
C LEU A 587 -30.89 5.53 14.59
N GLN A 588 -31.63 6.29 15.40
CA GLN A 588 -32.04 5.86 16.75
C GLN A 588 -33.35 5.05 16.76
N GLN A 589 -34.09 4.97 15.63
CA GLN A 589 -35.33 4.20 15.61
C GLN A 589 -35.03 2.71 15.85
N GLY A 590 -35.84 2.09 16.72
CA GLY A 590 -35.65 0.70 17.14
C GLY A 590 -34.57 0.50 18.23
N ALA A 591 -33.77 1.52 18.57
CA ALA A 591 -32.68 1.39 19.54
C ALA A 591 -33.11 1.38 21.03
N GLY A 592 -34.43 1.38 21.31
CA GLY A 592 -35.04 1.22 22.64
C GLY A 592 -34.72 2.32 23.67
N SER A 593 -33.47 2.42 24.10
CA SER A 593 -32.97 3.29 25.17
C SER A 593 -32.17 4.50 24.67
N VAL A 594 -31.73 4.52 23.40
CA VAL A 594 -30.97 5.64 22.83
C VAL A 594 -31.94 6.69 22.29
N ARG A 595 -32.05 7.82 22.98
CA ARG A 595 -32.79 9.01 22.52
C ARG A 595 -31.86 10.22 22.50
N ILE A 596 -31.55 10.69 21.30
CA ILE A 596 -30.72 11.87 21.00
C ILE A 596 -31.60 12.98 20.40
N VAL A 597 -32.58 12.63 19.57
CA VAL A 597 -33.48 13.59 18.90
C VAL A 597 -34.93 13.30 19.27
N SER A 598 -35.70 14.33 19.58
CA SER A 598 -37.16 14.26 19.76
C SER A 598 -37.89 14.88 18.57
N VAL A 599 -39.12 14.43 18.33
CA VAL A 599 -39.99 14.95 17.28
C VAL A 599 -41.16 15.66 17.92
N ALA A 600 -41.34 16.92 17.57
CA ALA A 600 -42.54 17.68 17.89
C ALA A 600 -43.45 17.72 16.66
N TYR A 601 -44.75 17.51 16.89
CA TYR A 601 -45.79 17.66 15.89
C TYR A 601 -46.49 19.01 16.16
N PRO A 602 -46.60 19.90 15.15
CA PRO A 602 -47.35 21.13 15.31
C PRO A 602 -48.81 20.78 15.60
N VAL A 603 -49.37 21.43 16.60
CA VAL A 603 -50.76 21.24 17.02
C VAL A 603 -51.68 21.66 15.89
N SER A 604 -52.59 20.78 15.46
CA SER A 604 -53.61 21.09 14.46
C SER A 604 -54.38 22.36 14.85
N GLY A 605 -54.31 23.41 14.02
CA GLY A 605 -55.03 24.67 14.22
C GLY A 605 -54.16 25.93 14.39
N ALA A 606 -52.83 25.81 14.55
CA ALA A 606 -51.95 26.96 14.80
C ALA A 606 -51.53 27.79 13.56
N GLY A 607 -52.11 27.55 12.38
CA GLY A 607 -51.86 28.35 11.17
C GLY A 607 -50.42 28.31 10.61
N ARG A 608 -49.52 27.52 11.19
CA ARG A 608 -48.15 27.30 10.71
C ARG A 608 -47.92 25.81 10.48
N GLY A 609 -47.80 25.44 9.20
CA GLY A 609 -47.42 24.09 8.75
C GLY A 609 -48.60 23.27 8.21
N GLY A 610 -48.40 22.63 7.06
CA GLY A 610 -49.35 21.66 6.49
C GLY A 610 -49.48 20.41 7.37
N SER A 611 -50.54 19.63 7.17
CA SER A 611 -50.75 18.39 7.93
C SER A 611 -49.52 17.45 7.80
N GLY A 612 -48.91 17.11 8.93
CA GLY A 612 -47.76 16.20 8.99
C GLY A 612 -46.36 16.83 8.98
N THR A 613 -46.22 18.16 9.09
CA THR A 613 -44.92 18.79 9.39
C THR A 613 -44.36 18.25 10.71
N ARG A 614 -43.07 17.87 10.73
CA ARG A 614 -42.36 17.38 11.93
C ARG A 614 -41.22 18.34 12.22
N THR A 615 -41.07 18.79 13.45
CA THR A 615 -39.90 19.56 13.89
C THR A 615 -39.02 18.67 14.77
N PHE A 616 -37.74 18.58 14.41
CA PHE A 616 -36.75 17.76 15.12
C PHE A 616 -35.95 18.62 16.09
N HIS A 617 -35.84 18.19 17.35
CA HIS A 617 -35.10 18.90 18.38
C HIS A 617 -34.06 17.98 19.02
N LEU A 618 -32.85 18.49 19.25
CA LEU A 618 -31.86 17.77 20.04
C LEU A 618 -32.35 17.69 21.50
N ASP A 619 -32.61 16.48 21.96
CA ASP A 619 -33.14 16.18 23.29
C ASP A 619 -32.48 14.88 23.79
N PRO A 620 -31.18 14.94 24.12
CA PRO A 620 -30.49 13.83 24.74
C PRO A 620 -31.08 13.65 26.13
N ALA A 621 -31.83 12.56 26.36
CA ALA A 621 -32.62 12.35 27.56
C ALA A 621 -31.79 12.04 28.83
N TRP A 622 -30.67 12.74 29.03
CA TRP A 622 -29.68 12.53 30.10
C TRP A 622 -30.27 12.74 31.50
N ASP A 623 -31.32 13.55 31.62
CA ASP A 623 -31.88 13.97 32.91
C ASP A 623 -33.15 13.22 33.33
N ARG A 624 -33.56 12.17 32.59
CA ARG A 624 -34.77 11.40 32.93
C ARG A 624 -34.39 10.02 33.49
N PRO A 625 -34.85 9.64 34.69
CA PRO A 625 -34.58 8.31 35.24
C PRO A 625 -35.14 7.24 34.29
N ILE A 626 -34.33 6.21 34.04
CA ILE A 626 -34.72 5.03 33.27
C ILE A 626 -35.85 4.34 34.05
N VAL A 627 -37.09 4.60 33.67
CA VAL A 627 -38.23 3.84 34.18
C VAL A 627 -38.15 2.48 33.50
N ARG A 628 -37.81 1.46 34.30
CA ARG A 628 -37.68 0.05 33.89
C ARG A 628 -39.00 -0.55 33.46
#